data_AF-A0A5K0WVH7-F1
#
_entry.id   AF-A0A5K0WVH7-F1
#
_cell.length_a   1.000
_cell.length_b   1.000
_cell.length_c   1.000
_cell.angle_alpha   90.00
_cell.angle_beta   90.00
_cell.angle_gamma   90.00
#
_symmetry.space_group_name_H-M   'P 1'
#
loop_
_entity.id
_entity.type
_entity.pdbx_description
1 polymer ?
#
loop_
_entity_poly.entity_id
_entity_poly.type
_entity_poly.pdbx_seq_one_letter_code
_entity_poly.pdbx_strand_id
1 'polypeptide(L)' 'GPYHRQITKDLLGDGIFAVDGQKWRHQRKVASYEFSTKVLRDFSSIVFRRNAAVLAQKISENADADLPMDIH' A
#
# COMPACT_ATOMS: atom_id res chain seq x y z
N GLY A 1 12.92 -9.95 13.09
CA GLY A 1 14.14 -10.73 13.41
C GLY A 1 15.39 -10.01 12.89
N PRO A 2 16.59 -10.26 13.44
CA PRO A 2 17.79 -9.46 13.16
C PRO A 2 18.18 -9.40 11.67
N TYR A 3 18.03 -10.50 10.95
CA TYR A 3 18.27 -10.57 9.50
C TYR A 3 17.30 -9.68 8.69
N HIS A 4 16.01 -9.75 9.00
CA HIS A 4 14.98 -8.92 8.37
C HIS A 4 15.22 -7.43 8.61
N ARG A 5 15.62 -7.06 9.83
CA ARG A 5 15.98 -5.68 10.16
C ARG A 5 17.19 -5.22 9.37
N GLN A 6 18.20 -6.06 9.17
CA GLN A 6 19.40 -5.67 8.43
C GLN A 6 19.11 -5.38 6.95
N ILE A 7 18.17 -6.11 6.34
CA ILE A 7 17.77 -5.89 4.94
C ILE A 7 16.88 -4.64 4.79
N THR A 8 16.00 -4.40 5.75
CA THR A 8 14.95 -3.36 5.60
C THR A 8 15.32 -2.02 6.21
N LYS A 9 16.31 -1.96 7.11
CA LYS A 9 16.67 -0.74 7.84
C LYS A 9 17.17 0.39 6.95
N ASP A 10 17.90 0.09 5.88
CA ASP A 10 18.45 1.15 5.03
C ASP A 10 17.35 1.85 4.20
N LEU A 11 16.29 1.11 3.83
CA LEU A 11 15.15 1.64 3.08
C LEU A 11 14.04 2.20 4.00
N LEU A 12 13.73 1.50 5.09
CA LEU A 12 12.56 1.77 5.95
C LEU A 12 12.94 2.36 7.32
N GLY A 13 14.24 2.54 7.58
CA GLY A 13 14.76 3.05 8.84
C GLY A 13 14.35 2.17 10.03
N ASP A 14 13.95 2.84 11.11
CA ASP A 14 13.34 2.19 12.28
C ASP A 14 11.80 2.20 12.19
N GLY A 15 11.24 2.16 10.97
CA GLY A 15 9.80 2.08 10.74
C GLY A 15 9.17 0.76 11.19
N ILE A 16 7.84 0.73 11.24
CA ILE A 16 7.04 -0.38 11.79
C ILE A 16 7.34 -1.75 11.18
N PHE A 17 7.83 -1.79 9.93
CA PHE A 17 8.19 -3.04 9.24
C PHE A 17 9.63 -3.50 9.50
N ALA A 18 10.49 -2.63 10.05
CA ALA A 18 11.92 -2.88 10.23
C ALA A 18 12.32 -3.11 11.70
N VAL A 19 11.46 -2.78 12.67
CA VAL A 19 11.76 -2.94 14.11
C VAL A 19 10.97 -4.09 14.74
N ASP A 20 11.51 -4.64 15.83
CA ASP A 20 10.89 -5.71 16.63
C ASP A 20 10.59 -5.23 18.06
N GLY A 21 9.91 -6.08 18.84
CA GLY A 21 9.74 -5.91 20.29
C GLY A 21 8.88 -4.71 20.70
N GLN A 22 9.29 -3.97 21.75
CA GLN A 22 8.49 -2.85 22.28
C GLN A 22 8.35 -1.70 21.29
N LYS A 23 9.39 -1.45 20.47
CA LYS A 23 9.32 -0.41 19.42
C LYS A 23 8.25 -0.75 18.38
N TRP A 24 8.22 -2.00 17.90
CA TRP A 24 7.16 -2.49 17.02
C TRP A 24 5.78 -2.38 17.67
N ARG A 25 5.64 -2.82 18.92
CA ARG A 25 4.35 -2.77 19.64
C ARG A 25 3.81 -1.35 19.76
N HIS A 26 4.68 -0.39 20.07
CA HIS A 26 4.32 1.02 20.15
C HIS A 26 3.89 1.57 18.79
N GLN A 27 4.71 1.38 17.75
CA GLN A 27 4.40 1.87 16.40
C GLN A 27 3.14 1.22 15.82
N ARG A 28 2.92 -0.08 16.06
CA ARG A 28 1.69 -0.78 15.66
C ARG A 28 0.46 -0.24 16.34
N LYS A 29 0.54 0.11 17.63
CA LYS A 29 -0.57 0.74 18.32
C LYS A 29 -0.93 2.09 17.67
N VAL A 30 0.06 2.95 17.41
CA VAL A 30 -0.19 4.24 16.73
C VAL A 30 -0.76 4.02 15.33
N ALA A 31 -0.12 3.18 14.51
CA ALA A 31 -0.57 2.87 13.16
C ALA A 31 -1.99 2.29 13.12
N SER A 32 -2.40 1.50 14.11
CA SER A 32 -3.75 0.91 14.14
C SER A 32 -4.88 1.95 14.23
N TYR A 33 -4.62 3.14 14.79
CA TYR A 33 -5.59 4.23 14.82
C TYR A 33 -5.70 4.92 13.46
N GLU A 34 -4.56 5.15 12.80
CA GLU A 34 -4.48 5.72 11.45
C GLU A 34 -5.06 4.78 10.38
N PHE A 35 -4.91 3.47 10.54
CA PHE A 35 -5.49 2.44 9.67
C PHE A 35 -6.79 1.84 10.22
N SER A 36 -7.59 2.63 10.94
CA SER A 36 -8.90 2.16 11.42
C SER A 36 -9.88 1.90 10.26
N THR A 37 -10.87 1.03 10.47
CA THR A 37 -11.90 0.72 9.47
C THR A 37 -12.63 1.97 8.94
N LYS A 38 -12.80 2.98 9.80
CA LYS A 38 -13.40 4.26 9.42
C LYS A 38 -12.49 5.03 8.45
N VAL A 39 -11.22 5.25 8.83
CA VAL A 39 -10.25 5.96 8.00
C VAL A 39 -10.04 5.22 6.67
N LEU A 40 -9.90 3.90 6.73
CA LEU A 40 -9.80 3.06 5.53
C LEU A 40 -11.03 3.26 4.63
N ARG A 41 -12.25 3.18 5.14
CA ARG A 41 -13.46 3.37 4.32
C ARG A 41 -13.51 4.75 3.66
N ASP A 42 -13.25 5.79 4.45
CA ASP A 42 -13.38 7.19 4.02
C ASP A 42 -12.36 7.53 2.92
N PHE A 43 -11.10 7.08 3.06
CA PHE A 43 -10.05 7.34 2.08
C PHE A 43 -10.02 6.34 0.91
N SER A 44 -10.16 5.04 1.20
CA SER A 44 -9.99 3.99 0.18
C SER A 44 -11.05 4.07 -0.92
N SER A 45 -12.29 4.45 -0.59
CA SER A 45 -13.35 4.56 -1.59
C SER A 45 -13.04 5.60 -2.66
N ILE A 46 -12.43 6.73 -2.27
CA ILE A 46 -12.06 7.80 -3.22
C ILE A 46 -10.88 7.35 -4.08
N VAL A 47 -9.83 6.82 -3.44
CA VAL A 47 -8.61 6.39 -4.13
C VAL A 47 -8.89 5.22 -5.08
N PHE A 48 -9.61 4.20 -4.63
CA PHE A 48 -9.94 3.04 -5.47
C PHE A 48 -10.83 3.41 -6.64
N ARG A 49 -11.86 4.25 -6.46
CA ARG A 49 -12.70 4.69 -7.57
C ARG A 49 -11.90 5.48 -8.60
N ARG A 50 -11.03 6.38 -8.14
CA ARG A 50 -10.15 7.15 -9.03
C ARG A 50 -9.22 6.22 -9.83
N ASN A 51 -8.53 5.31 -9.15
CA ASN A 51 -7.59 4.41 -9.80
C ASN A 51 -8.30 3.44 -10.75
N ALA A 52 -9.49 2.95 -10.37
CA ALA A 52 -10.32 2.11 -11.24
C ALA A 52 -10.76 2.87 -12.50
N ALA A 53 -11.13 4.15 -12.40
CA ALA A 53 -11.49 4.96 -13.56
C ALA A 53 -10.29 5.15 -14.51
N VAL A 54 -9.10 5.44 -13.97
CA VAL A 54 -7.86 5.56 -14.77
C VAL A 54 -7.52 4.24 -15.46
N LEU A 55 -7.64 3.12 -14.74
CA LEU A 55 -7.37 1.79 -15.31
C LEU A 55 -8.40 1.46 -16.41
N ALA A 56 -9.68 1.71 -16.18
CA ALA A 56 -10.74 1.48 -17.16
C ALA A 56 -10.51 2.29 -18.44
N GLN A 57 -10.09 3.55 -18.30
CA GLN A 57 -9.72 4.38 -19.45
C GLN A 57 -8.57 3.76 -20.25
N LYS A 58 -7.47 3.36 -19.59
CA LYS A 58 -6.34 2.72 -20.27
C LYS A 58 -6.71 1.41 -20.96
N ILE A 59 -7.60 0.63 -20.35
CA ILE A 59 -8.12 -0.61 -20.96
C ILE A 59 -8.92 -0.26 -22.22
N SER A 60 -9.79 0.74 -22.16
CA SER A 60 -10.57 1.20 -23.32
C SER A 60 -9.66 1.63 -24.46
N GLU A 61 -8.66 2.48 -24.17
CA GLU A 61 -7.71 2.97 -25.18
C GLU A 61 -6.92 1.84 -25.86
N ASN A 62 -6.49 0.84 -25.10
CA ASN A 62 -5.80 -0.33 -25.68
C ASN A 62 -6.74 -1.21 -26.49
N ALA A 63 -8.00 -1.39 -26.04
CA ALA A 63 -9.01 -2.15 -26.76
C ALA A 63 -9.37 -1.48 -28.09
N ASP A 64 -9.52 -0.15 -28.11
CA ASP A 64 -9.79 0.64 -29.32
C ASP A 64 -8.63 0.56 -30.34
N ALA A 65 -7.40 0.38 -29.85
CA ALA A 65 -6.19 0.23 -30.65
C ALA A 65 -5.86 -1.23 -31.03
N ASP A 66 -6.68 -2.21 -30.61
CA ASP A 66 -6.45 -3.65 -30.76
C ASP A 66 -5.06 -4.09 -30.22
N LEU A 67 -4.62 -3.47 -29.12
CA LEU A 67 -3.33 -3.74 -28.49
C LEU A 67 -3.47 -4.72 -27.32
N PRO A 68 -2.57 -5.73 -27.21
CA PRO A 68 -2.56 -6.62 -26.07
C PRO A 68 -2.07 -5.90 -24.80
N MET A 69 -2.69 -6.21 -23.66
CA MET A 69 -2.31 -5.72 -22.33
C MET A 69 -1.86 -6.88 -21.45
N ASP A 70 -0.68 -6.75 -20.84
CA ASP A 70 -0.21 -7.68 -19.81
C ASP A 70 -0.78 -7.26 -18.43
N ILE A 71 -1.27 -8.24 -17.68
CA ILE A 71 -1.92 -8.07 -16.37
C ILE A 71 -1.21 -8.88 -15.27
N HIS A 72 -0.06 -9.48 -15.56
CA HIS A 72 0.71 -10.32 -14.65
C HIS A 72 1.78 -9.57 -13.86
#